data_AF-A0A355WI36-F1
#
_entry.id   AF-A0A355WI36-F1
#
_cell.length_a   1.000
_cell.length_b   1.000
_cell.length_c   1.000
_cell.angle_alpha   90.00
_cell.angle_beta   90.00
_cell.angle_gamma   90.00
#
_symmetry.space_group_name_H-M   'P 1'
#
loop_
_entity.id
_entity.type
_entity.pdbx_description
1 polymer ?
#
loop_
_entity_poly.entity_id
_entity_poly.type
_entity_poly.pdbx_seq_one_letter_code
_entity_poly.pdbx_strand_id
1 'polypeptide(L)'
;MFDLTYTEPKPKVIAGARDDWEIVIGMEVHAQVASNAKLFSGASTKFGAEPNSNVAFVDAAMPGMLPVINAFCIEQAVRTGLGLNAKINLFSQFDRKNYFYPDLPQGYQISQLYHPIVGEGEVLVEMGNGEARLVRIERIHLEQDAGKSVHDMDPNMSFVDLNRTGVALMEIVSRP
;
A
#
# COMPACT_ATOMS: atom_id res chain seq x y z
N MET A 1 8.07 -29.09 -4.42
CA MET A 1 8.74 -28.02 -3.66
C MET A 1 10.21 -28.16 -4.01
N PHE A 2 10.74 -27.29 -4.88
CA PHE A 2 12.17 -27.31 -5.16
C PHE A 2 12.83 -26.74 -3.91
N ASP A 3 13.56 -27.57 -3.16
CA ASP A 3 14.45 -27.10 -2.10
C ASP A 3 15.55 -26.26 -2.76
N LEU A 4 15.27 -24.98 -2.93
CA LEU A 4 16.28 -24.00 -3.30
C LEU A 4 17.25 -23.97 -2.12
N THR A 5 18.44 -24.53 -2.34
CA THR A 5 19.52 -24.44 -1.38
C THR A 5 20.15 -23.06 -1.53
N TYR A 6 19.97 -22.21 -0.50
CA TYR A 6 20.58 -20.89 -0.43
C TYR A 6 21.30 -20.72 0.90
N THR A 7 22.31 -19.85 0.89
CA THR A 7 23.00 -19.44 2.11
C THR A 7 22.39 -18.14 2.61
N GLU A 8 21.96 -18.11 3.87
CA GLU A 8 21.48 -16.88 4.48
C GLU A 8 22.66 -15.92 4.74
N PRO A 9 22.59 -14.67 4.29
CA PRO A 9 23.68 -13.71 4.46
C PRO A 9 23.86 -13.37 5.95
N LYS A 10 25.10 -13.37 6.42
CA LYS A 10 25.43 -12.96 7.79
C LYS A 10 25.02 -11.49 8.03
N PRO A 11 24.57 -11.14 9.25
CA PRO A 11 24.39 -9.75 9.64
C PRO A 11 25.62 -8.90 9.32
N LYS A 12 25.39 -7.75 8.68
CA LYS A 12 26.47 -6.80 8.39
C LYS A 12 26.75 -5.98 9.64
N VAL A 13 27.93 -6.17 10.20
CA VAL A 13 28.42 -5.44 11.36
C VAL A 13 29.25 -4.23 10.92
N ILE A 14 29.02 -3.08 11.53
CA ILE A 14 29.73 -1.83 11.27
C ILE A 14 30.47 -1.43 12.54
N ALA A 15 31.80 -1.34 12.46
CA ALA A 15 32.63 -0.96 13.59
C ALA A 15 32.32 0.47 14.04
N GLY A 16 31.99 0.64 15.32
CA GLY A 16 31.84 1.93 15.97
C GLY A 16 33.04 2.30 16.84
N ALA A 17 33.01 3.50 17.42
CA ALA A 17 34.09 3.99 18.28
C ALA A 17 34.18 3.30 19.66
N ARG A 18 33.11 2.63 20.10
CA ARG A 18 33.01 1.91 21.38
C ARG A 18 32.53 0.48 21.20
N ASP A 19 31.48 0.32 20.41
CA ASP A 19 30.82 -0.95 20.15
C ASP A 19 30.55 -1.11 18.65
N ASP A 20 30.30 -2.35 18.25
CA ASP A 20 29.88 -2.74 16.91
C ASP A 20 28.37 -2.52 16.70
N TRP A 21 27.97 -2.14 15.48
CA TRP A 21 26.59 -1.84 15.12
C TRP A 21 26.03 -2.80 14.08
N GLU A 22 24.74 -3.12 14.17
CA GLU A 22 23.99 -3.84 13.15
C GLU A 22 22.90 -2.93 12.55
N ILE A 23 22.69 -3.03 11.23
CA ILE A 23 21.60 -2.32 10.55
C ILE A 23 20.36 -3.21 10.48
N VAL A 24 19.27 -2.71 11.03
CA VAL A 24 17.93 -3.33 11.02
C VAL A 24 17.00 -2.47 10.16
N ILE A 25 16.31 -3.07 9.19
CA ILE A 25 15.53 -2.34 8.17
C ILE A 25 14.14 -2.96 8.03
N GLY A 26 13.10 -2.17 8.30
CA GLY A 26 11.73 -2.48 7.88
C GLY A 26 11.34 -1.68 6.63
N MET A 27 10.52 -2.27 5.78
CA MET A 27 9.98 -1.62 4.59
C MET A 27 8.45 -1.55 4.65
N GLU A 28 7.92 -0.40 4.28
CA GLU A 28 6.50 -0.18 4.01
C GLU A 28 6.37 0.17 2.53
N VAL A 29 5.65 -0.66 1.78
CA VAL A 29 5.52 -0.53 0.33
C VAL A 29 4.05 -0.37 -0.01
N HIS A 30 3.70 0.78 -0.59
CA HIS A 30 2.38 0.99 -1.19
C HIS A 30 2.40 0.59 -2.67
N ALA A 31 1.73 -0.50 -2.99
CA ALA A 31 1.56 -0.98 -4.36
C ALA A 31 0.16 -0.66 -4.88
N GLN A 32 0.07 0.11 -5.96
CA GLN A 32 -1.22 0.40 -6.60
C GLN A 32 -1.80 -0.86 -7.26
N VAL A 33 -3.07 -1.15 -6.96
CA VAL A 33 -3.79 -2.23 -7.64
C VAL A 33 -4.13 -1.80 -9.07
N ALA A 34 -3.77 -2.62 -10.05
CA ALA A 34 -4.09 -2.39 -11.46
C ALA A 34 -5.56 -2.73 -11.79
N SER A 35 -6.51 -2.04 -11.15
CA SER A 35 -7.95 -2.15 -11.38
C SER A 35 -8.44 -1.12 -12.40
N ASN A 36 -9.60 -1.34 -13.03
CA ASN A 36 -10.22 -0.34 -13.93
C ASN A 36 -11.00 0.75 -13.18
N ALA A 37 -11.50 0.42 -11.99
CA ALA A 37 -12.26 1.29 -11.11
C ALA A 37 -11.58 1.40 -9.74
N LYS A 38 -11.83 2.50 -9.04
CA LYS A 38 -11.29 2.80 -7.71
C LYS A 38 -11.77 1.82 -6.63
N LEU A 39 -11.21 1.93 -5.42
CA LEU A 39 -11.47 0.98 -4.34
C LEU A 39 -12.93 1.04 -3.85
N PHE A 40 -13.50 2.23 -3.80
CA PHE A 40 -14.84 2.47 -3.26
C PHE A 40 -15.79 3.21 -4.21
N SER A 41 -15.40 3.39 -5.47
CA SER A 41 -16.16 4.13 -6.48
C SER A 41 -15.97 3.55 -7.88
N GLY A 42 -16.90 3.86 -8.79
CA GLY A 42 -16.84 3.45 -10.19
C GLY A 42 -15.95 4.33 -11.08
N ALA A 43 -15.27 5.35 -10.54
CA ALA A 43 -14.43 6.24 -11.33
C ALA A 43 -13.17 5.51 -11.84
N SER A 44 -12.66 5.96 -12.99
CA SER A 44 -11.49 5.34 -13.62
C SER A 44 -10.21 5.56 -12.80
N THR A 45 -9.31 4.59 -12.87
CA THR A 45 -7.94 4.63 -12.30
C THR A 45 -6.89 5.06 -13.33
N LYS A 46 -7.29 5.40 -14.56
CA LYS A 46 -6.39 5.69 -15.67
C LYS A 46 -5.48 6.88 -15.35
N PHE A 47 -4.17 6.66 -15.45
CA PHE A 47 -3.16 7.69 -15.27
C PHE A 47 -3.14 8.70 -16.43
N GLY A 48 -2.76 9.95 -16.12
CA GLY A 48 -2.51 10.99 -17.11
C GLY A 48 -3.78 11.62 -17.72
N ALA A 49 -4.92 11.49 -17.05
CA ALA A 49 -6.13 12.20 -17.45
C ALA A 49 -6.09 13.69 -17.05
N GLU A 50 -6.99 14.49 -17.63
CA GLU A 50 -7.15 15.90 -17.25
C GLU A 50 -7.47 16.03 -15.75
N PRO A 51 -6.97 17.08 -15.06
CA PRO A 51 -7.21 17.25 -13.63
C PRO A 51 -8.70 17.16 -13.26
N ASN A 52 -9.01 16.38 -12.23
CA ASN A 52 -10.36 16.14 -11.72
C ASN A 52 -11.38 15.54 -12.72
N SER A 53 -10.94 14.89 -13.81
CA SER A 53 -11.83 14.26 -14.79
C SER A 53 -12.30 12.85 -14.41
N ASN A 54 -11.53 12.14 -13.58
CA ASN A 54 -11.79 10.78 -13.10
C ASN A 54 -12.20 10.79 -11.62
N VAL A 55 -13.24 11.57 -11.30
CA VAL A 55 -13.67 11.81 -9.91
C VAL A 55 -15.17 11.57 -9.80
N ALA A 56 -15.56 10.63 -8.95
CA ALA A 56 -16.95 10.44 -8.52
C ALA A 56 -17.25 11.30 -7.27
N PHE A 57 -18.54 11.50 -6.96
CA PHE A 57 -18.94 12.26 -5.76
C PHE A 57 -18.40 11.68 -4.45
N VAL A 58 -18.27 10.36 -4.35
CA VAL A 58 -17.67 9.70 -3.18
C VAL A 58 -16.17 9.97 -3.06
N ASP A 59 -15.47 10.10 -4.19
CA ASP A 59 -14.04 10.41 -4.22
C ASP A 59 -13.79 11.83 -3.72
N ALA A 60 -14.66 12.77 -4.11
CA ALA A 60 -14.66 14.16 -3.67
C ALA A 60 -15.30 14.39 -2.29
N ALA A 61 -15.65 13.32 -1.56
CA ALA A 61 -16.27 13.38 -0.25
C ALA A 61 -17.55 14.24 -0.17
N MET A 62 -18.35 14.24 -1.23
CA MET A 62 -19.59 15.01 -1.23
C MET A 62 -20.54 14.51 -0.12
N PRO A 63 -21.25 15.42 0.58
CA PRO A 63 -22.14 15.03 1.67
C PRO A 63 -23.19 14.00 1.24
N GLY A 64 -23.34 12.94 2.05
CA GLY A 64 -24.31 11.86 1.83
C GLY A 64 -23.82 10.69 0.97
N MET A 65 -22.59 10.73 0.45
CA MET A 65 -22.02 9.61 -0.32
C MET A 65 -21.57 8.46 0.59
N LEU A 66 -21.72 7.23 0.10
CA LEU A 66 -21.32 6.01 0.81
C LEU A 66 -20.34 5.18 -0.04
N PRO A 67 -19.30 4.58 0.56
CA PRO A 67 -18.32 3.77 -0.16
C PRO A 67 -18.88 2.39 -0.51
N VAL A 68 -18.57 1.89 -1.71
CA VAL A 68 -18.92 0.52 -2.15
C VAL A 68 -17.67 -0.21 -2.61
N ILE A 69 -17.28 -1.26 -1.90
CA ILE A 69 -16.01 -1.96 -2.12
C ILE A 69 -15.90 -2.61 -3.51
N ASN A 70 -14.72 -2.51 -4.11
CA ASN A 70 -14.38 -3.13 -5.38
C ASN A 70 -13.87 -4.56 -5.20
N ALA A 71 -14.67 -5.54 -5.62
CA ALA A 71 -14.35 -6.97 -5.50
C ALA A 71 -13.04 -7.37 -6.20
N PHE A 72 -12.69 -6.74 -7.31
CA PHE A 72 -11.44 -7.04 -8.01
C PHE A 72 -10.21 -6.63 -7.17
N CYS A 73 -10.29 -5.53 -6.41
CA CYS A 73 -9.21 -5.10 -5.54
C CYS A 73 -8.99 -6.09 -4.38
N ILE A 74 -10.08 -6.61 -3.81
CA ILE A 74 -10.04 -7.70 -2.81
C ILE A 74 -9.34 -8.93 -3.41
N GLU A 75 -9.74 -9.34 -4.61
CA GLU A 75 -9.15 -10.50 -5.28
C GLU A 75 -7.64 -10.34 -5.50
N GLN A 76 -7.17 -9.15 -5.92
CA GLN A 76 -5.75 -8.91 -6.11
C GLN A 76 -4.98 -8.97 -4.79
N ALA A 77 -5.49 -8.41 -3.70
CA ALA A 77 -4.86 -8.51 -2.38
C ALA A 77 -4.73 -9.96 -1.90
N VAL A 78 -5.77 -10.78 -2.08
CA VAL A 78 -5.71 -12.21 -1.75
C VAL A 78 -4.71 -12.95 -2.63
N ARG A 79 -4.70 -12.70 -3.94
CA ARG A 79 -3.73 -13.30 -4.88
C ARG A 79 -2.29 -12.94 -4.49
N THR A 80 -2.03 -11.69 -4.16
CA THR A 80 -0.70 -11.24 -3.71
C THR A 80 -0.31 -11.90 -2.39
N GLY A 81 -1.21 -12.00 -1.43
CA GLY A 81 -0.96 -12.72 -0.17
C GLY A 81 -0.59 -14.19 -0.40
N LEU A 82 -1.33 -14.89 -1.26
CA LEU A 82 -1.02 -16.28 -1.62
C LEU A 82 0.35 -16.40 -2.32
N GLY A 83 0.68 -15.44 -3.19
CA GLY A 83 1.98 -15.39 -3.85
C GLY A 83 3.17 -15.13 -2.90
N LEU A 84 2.90 -14.51 -1.76
CA LEU A 84 3.87 -14.24 -0.69
C LEU A 84 3.83 -15.29 0.43
N ASN A 85 3.28 -16.48 0.15
CA ASN A 85 3.12 -17.56 1.12
C ASN A 85 2.48 -17.09 2.45
N ALA A 86 1.57 -16.11 2.37
CA ALA A 86 1.03 -15.44 3.53
C ALA A 86 -0.31 -16.04 3.98
N LYS A 87 -0.62 -15.89 5.27
CA LYS A 87 -1.91 -16.29 5.83
C LYS A 87 -3.02 -15.35 5.34
N ILE A 88 -3.98 -15.87 4.59
CA ILE A 88 -5.20 -15.13 4.21
C ILE A 88 -6.18 -15.13 5.39
N ASN A 89 -6.62 -13.96 5.81
CA ASN A 89 -7.61 -13.84 6.88
C ASN A 89 -9.02 -13.97 6.30
N LEU A 90 -9.81 -14.91 6.83
CA LEU A 90 -11.20 -15.14 6.40
C LEU A 90 -12.17 -14.03 6.87
N PHE A 91 -11.71 -13.19 7.79
CA PHE A 91 -12.39 -11.99 8.23
C PHE A 91 -11.42 -10.81 8.13
N SER A 92 -11.87 -9.73 7.51
CA SER A 92 -11.16 -8.45 7.46
C SER A 92 -12.16 -7.31 7.58
N GLN A 93 -11.68 -6.15 8.03
CA GLN A 93 -12.51 -4.97 8.26
C GLN A 93 -11.75 -3.73 7.77
N PHE A 94 -12.48 -2.76 7.24
CA PHE A 94 -11.94 -1.43 6.97
C PHE A 94 -12.16 -0.48 8.14
N ASP A 95 -11.15 0.31 8.44
CA ASP A 95 -11.10 1.30 9.50
C ASP A 95 -10.81 2.69 8.92
N ARG A 96 -11.08 3.74 9.69
CA ARG A 96 -10.82 5.14 9.27
C ARG A 96 -9.55 5.65 9.94
N LYS A 97 -8.54 5.97 9.14
CA LYS A 97 -7.31 6.67 9.56
C LYS A 97 -7.51 8.17 9.36
N ASN A 98 -7.83 8.89 10.43
CA ASN A 98 -8.26 10.29 10.39
C ASN A 98 -7.07 11.25 10.38
N TYR A 99 -7.00 12.15 9.40
CA TYR A 99 -6.05 13.26 9.33
C TYR A 99 -6.52 14.30 8.29
N PHE A 100 -6.13 15.55 8.48
CA PHE A 100 -6.51 16.64 7.57
C PHE A 100 -5.37 16.95 6.60
N TYR A 101 -5.64 16.78 5.31
CA TYR A 101 -4.74 17.22 4.25
C TYR A 101 -5.55 17.53 2.97
N PRO A 102 -5.17 18.53 2.14
CA PRO A 102 -6.01 18.98 1.02
C PRO A 102 -6.32 17.94 -0.05
N ASP A 103 -5.45 16.95 -0.24
CA ASP A 103 -5.65 15.87 -1.22
C ASP A 103 -6.43 14.66 -0.65
N LEU A 104 -6.87 14.74 0.61
CA LEU A 104 -7.70 13.76 1.30
C LEU A 104 -9.05 14.39 1.67
N PRO A 105 -10.02 14.42 0.74
CA PRO A 105 -11.24 15.21 0.90
C PRO A 105 -12.15 14.71 2.03
N GLN A 106 -12.11 13.42 2.40
CA GLN A 106 -12.94 12.88 3.48
C GLN A 106 -12.46 13.28 4.89
N GLY A 107 -11.22 13.79 5.04
CA GLY A 107 -10.57 13.96 6.35
C GLY A 107 -10.20 12.64 7.05
N TYR A 108 -10.35 11.51 6.35
CA TYR A 108 -9.88 10.21 6.75
C TYR A 108 -9.61 9.33 5.54
N GLN A 109 -8.61 8.47 5.65
CA GLN A 109 -8.32 7.42 4.68
C GLN A 109 -9.02 6.14 5.14
N ILE A 110 -9.76 5.48 4.25
CA ILE A 110 -10.27 4.13 4.53
C ILE A 110 -9.11 3.14 4.29
N SER A 111 -8.70 2.44 5.34
CA SER A 111 -7.57 1.49 5.38
C SER A 111 -7.95 0.29 6.28
N GLN A 112 -7.02 -0.57 6.71
CA GLN A 112 -7.29 -1.64 7.68
C GLN A 112 -6.23 -1.62 8.79
N LEU A 113 -6.65 -1.44 10.04
CA LEU A 113 -5.73 -1.40 11.19
C LEU A 113 -5.77 -2.72 11.96
N TYR A 114 -6.96 -3.14 12.37
CA TYR A 114 -7.12 -4.25 13.33
C TYR A 114 -7.24 -5.61 12.65
N HIS A 115 -7.88 -5.65 11.48
CA HIS A 115 -8.23 -6.87 10.77
C HIS A 115 -7.79 -6.79 9.31
N PRO A 116 -6.46 -6.85 9.03
CA PRO A 116 -5.94 -6.79 7.67
C PRO A 116 -6.38 -8.02 6.86
N ILE A 117 -6.49 -7.87 5.54
CA ILE A 117 -6.90 -8.96 4.64
C ILE A 117 -5.85 -10.09 4.55
N VAL A 118 -4.56 -9.77 4.67
CA VAL A 118 -3.45 -10.74 4.68
C VAL A 118 -2.59 -10.53 5.92
N GLY A 119 -2.27 -11.62 6.61
CA GLY A 119 -1.36 -11.64 7.77
C GLY A 119 0.07 -11.98 7.38
N GLU A 120 0.77 -12.68 8.28
CA GLU A 120 2.19 -13.00 8.11
C GLU A 120 2.46 -13.88 6.89
N GLY A 121 3.56 -13.60 6.20
CA GLY A 121 4.08 -14.33 5.05
C GLY A 121 5.57 -14.08 4.85
N GLU A 122 6.08 -14.37 3.66
CA GLU A 122 7.51 -14.31 3.38
C GLU A 122 7.82 -14.16 1.89
N VAL A 123 8.98 -13.57 1.59
CA VAL A 123 9.52 -13.46 0.24
C VAL A 123 11.02 -13.75 0.27
N LEU A 124 11.46 -14.64 -0.62
CA LEU A 124 12.87 -14.93 -0.81
C LEU A 124 13.48 -13.91 -1.77
N VAL A 125 14.46 -13.15 -1.29
CA VAL A 125 15.20 -12.15 -2.09
C VAL A 125 16.57 -12.72 -2.43
N GLU A 126 16.79 -13.04 -3.70
CA GLU A 126 18.09 -13.48 -4.20
C GLU A 126 19.08 -12.31 -4.25
N MET A 127 20.25 -12.51 -3.64
CA MET A 127 21.32 -11.50 -3.57
C MET A 127 22.47 -11.79 -4.54
N GLY A 128 22.36 -12.89 -5.29
CA GLY A 128 23.39 -13.41 -6.19
C GLY A 128 24.34 -14.39 -5.49
N ASN A 129 25.15 -15.10 -6.28
CA ASN A 129 26.18 -16.04 -5.80
C ASN A 129 25.65 -17.18 -4.88
N GLY A 130 24.38 -17.56 -5.00
CA GLY A 130 23.76 -18.58 -4.13
C GLY A 130 23.38 -18.07 -2.73
N GLU A 131 23.50 -16.76 -2.48
CA GLU A 131 22.99 -16.12 -1.28
C GLU A 131 21.57 -15.61 -1.51
N ALA A 132 20.71 -15.83 -0.51
CA ALA A 132 19.37 -15.29 -0.51
C ALA A 132 18.93 -14.98 0.93
N ARG A 133 18.08 -13.96 1.07
CA ARG A 133 17.50 -13.56 2.34
C ARG A 133 16.01 -13.81 2.31
N LEU A 134 15.51 -14.53 3.32
CA LEU A 134 14.08 -14.67 3.54
C LEU A 134 13.58 -13.44 4.30
N VAL A 135 12.87 -12.55 3.60
CA VAL A 135 12.26 -11.36 4.19
C VAL A 135 10.84 -11.72 4.61
N ARG A 136 10.54 -11.57 5.90
CA ARG A 136 9.20 -11.84 6.43
C ARG A 136 8.29 -10.65 6.16
N ILE A 137 7.05 -10.94 5.80
CA ILE A 137 5.96 -9.99 5.63
C ILE A 137 5.12 -10.02 6.92
N GLU A 138 4.83 -8.86 7.48
CA GLU A 138 3.97 -8.74 8.65
C GLU A 138 2.49 -8.81 8.26
N ARG A 139 2.12 -8.04 7.24
CA ARG A 139 0.73 -7.93 6.77
C ARG A 139 0.66 -7.33 5.39
N ILE A 140 -0.49 -7.51 4.76
CA ILE A 140 -0.96 -6.69 3.65
C ILE A 140 -2.36 -6.21 3.97
N HIS A 141 -2.59 -4.91 3.85
CA HIS A 141 -3.94 -4.35 3.90
C HIS A 141 -4.27 -3.51 2.68
N LEU A 142 -5.56 -3.41 2.41
CA LEU A 142 -6.08 -2.53 1.36
C LEU A 142 -6.41 -1.15 1.91
N GLU A 143 -6.09 -0.12 1.13
CA GLU A 143 -6.44 1.25 1.46
C GLU A 143 -6.66 2.13 0.23
N GLN A 144 -7.19 3.33 0.45
CA GLN A 144 -7.35 4.35 -0.57
C GLN A 144 -6.08 5.18 -0.73
N ASP A 145 -5.66 5.47 -1.95
CA ASP A 145 -4.69 6.52 -2.23
C ASP A 145 -5.32 7.91 -2.03
N ALA A 146 -4.47 8.88 -1.71
CA ALA A 146 -4.82 10.29 -1.69
C ALA A 146 -4.73 10.91 -3.11
N GLY A 147 -5.17 12.15 -3.22
CA GLY A 147 -5.03 12.92 -4.45
C GLY A 147 -3.60 13.35 -4.71
N LYS A 148 -3.44 14.42 -5.49
CA LYS A 148 -2.15 15.05 -5.77
C LYS A 148 -2.25 16.54 -5.52
N SER A 149 -1.32 17.07 -4.74
CA SER A 149 -1.10 18.51 -4.63
C SER A 149 -0.03 18.97 -5.63
N VAL A 150 -0.28 20.10 -6.29
CA VAL A 150 0.59 20.71 -7.30
C VAL A 150 0.89 22.15 -6.86
N HIS A 151 2.18 22.45 -6.70
CA HIS A 151 2.66 23.70 -6.07
C HIS A 151 3.39 24.63 -7.05
N ASP A 152 3.62 24.20 -8.29
CA ASP A 152 4.42 24.90 -9.30
C ASP A 152 3.57 25.72 -10.29
N MET A 153 2.25 25.68 -10.17
CA MET A 153 1.32 26.42 -11.06
C MET A 153 1.02 27.84 -10.58
N ASP A 154 1.24 28.16 -9.31
CA ASP A 154 1.06 29.49 -8.73
C ASP A 154 2.04 29.68 -7.56
N PRO A 155 2.63 30.87 -7.36
CA PRO A 155 3.61 31.11 -6.30
C PRO A 155 3.04 31.10 -4.87
N ASN A 156 1.73 31.26 -4.69
CA ASN A 156 1.07 31.41 -3.39
C ASN A 156 -0.01 30.34 -3.13
N MET A 157 -0.38 29.57 -4.14
CA MET A 157 -1.50 28.62 -4.07
C MET A 157 -1.04 27.20 -4.40
N SER A 158 -1.76 26.23 -3.84
CA SER A 158 -1.61 24.80 -4.19
C SER A 158 -2.88 24.34 -4.89
N PHE A 159 -2.71 23.65 -6.02
CA PHE A 159 -3.81 23.07 -6.77
C PHE A 159 -3.96 21.60 -6.39
N VAL A 160 -5.20 21.13 -6.31
CA VAL A 160 -5.50 19.75 -5.92
C VAL A 160 -6.16 19.03 -7.09
N ASP A 161 -5.57 17.90 -7.47
CA ASP A 161 -6.14 16.93 -8.42
C ASP A 161 -6.57 15.66 -7.67
N LEU A 162 -7.87 15.37 -7.69
CA LEU A 162 -8.50 14.24 -7.02
C LEU A 162 -8.65 13.01 -7.93
N ASN A 163 -8.09 13.03 -9.15
CA ASN A 163 -8.11 11.87 -10.04
C ASN A 163 -7.62 10.58 -9.37
N ARG A 164 -6.58 10.71 -8.54
CA ARG A 164 -5.96 9.58 -7.82
C ARG A 164 -6.65 9.23 -6.51
N THR A 165 -7.38 10.16 -5.90
CA THR A 165 -8.09 9.92 -4.64
C THR A 165 -9.02 8.71 -4.76
N GLY A 166 -8.88 7.76 -3.85
CA GLY A 166 -9.70 6.54 -3.80
C GLY A 166 -9.18 5.37 -4.66
N VAL A 167 -8.10 5.54 -5.42
CA VAL A 167 -7.42 4.41 -6.08
C VAL A 167 -7.01 3.38 -5.02
N ALA A 168 -7.11 2.10 -5.35
CA ALA A 168 -6.78 1.02 -4.41
C ALA A 168 -5.26 0.85 -4.28
N LEU A 169 -4.77 0.83 -3.05
CA LEU A 169 -3.40 0.47 -2.68
C LEU A 169 -3.40 -0.80 -1.84
N MET A 170 -2.36 -1.60 -2.02
CA MET A 170 -1.93 -2.62 -1.05
C MET A 170 -0.74 -2.04 -0.28
N GLU A 171 -0.90 -1.81 1.02
CA GLU A 171 0.24 -1.53 1.91
C GLU A 171 0.83 -2.86 2.35
N ILE A 172 2.07 -3.12 1.95
CA ILE A 172 2.83 -4.34 2.25
C ILE A 172 3.92 -3.96 3.26
N VAL A 173 3.83 -4.51 4.47
CA VAL A 173 4.74 -4.19 5.58
C VAL A 173 5.66 -5.38 5.82
N SER A 174 6.97 -5.17 5.80
CA SER A 174 7.95 -6.20 6.16
C SER A 174 8.20 -6.22 7.68
N ARG A 175 8.62 -7.37 8.20
CA ARG A 175 9.33 -7.41 9.48
C ARG A 175 10.72 -6.77 9.31
N PRO A 176 11.26 -6.16 10.38
CA PRO A 176 12.62 -5.65 10.41
C PRO A 176 13.67 -6.76 10.52
#